data_AF-A0A8K0JPM0-F1
#
_entry.id   AF-A0A8K0JPM0-F1
#
_cell.length_a   1.000
_cell.length_b   1.000
_cell.length_c   1.000
_cell.angle_alpha   90.00
_cell.angle_beta   90.00
_cell.angle_gamma   90.00
#
_symmetry.space_group_name_H-M   'P 1'
#
loop_
_entity.id
_entity.type
_entity.pdbx_description
1 polymer ?
#
loop_
_entity_poly.entity_id
_entity_poly.type
_entity_poly.pdbx_seq_one_letter_code
_entity_poly.pdbx_strand_id
1 'polypeptide(L)'
;MFRQWTDEVGNYVANGVAVKDQDGNDKITGHYTQVVWIDSDALGCAVQKCSGMYNLVCNYGPPGNYGGQFVDKVDYCNGKH
;
A
#
# COMPACT_ATOMS: atom_id res chain seq x y z
N MET A 1 1.82 -3.63 13.09
CA MET A 1 0.66 -3.86 12.22
C MET A 1 0.61 -2.78 11.15
N PHE A 2 0.11 -1.56 11.41
CA PHE A 2 0.08 -0.49 10.40
C PHE A 2 1.47 -0.15 9.83
N ARG A 3 2.52 -0.11 10.67
CA ARG A 3 3.89 0.13 10.19
C ARG A 3 4.40 -0.89 9.18
N GLN A 4 3.96 -2.15 9.26
CA GLN A 4 4.36 -3.17 8.29
C GLN A 4 3.80 -2.86 6.90
N TRP A 5 2.64 -2.21 6.81
CA TRP A 5 2.08 -1.73 5.55
C TRP A 5 2.89 -0.59 4.96
N THR A 6 3.29 0.39 5.79
CA THR A 6 4.10 1.52 5.30
C THR A 6 5.52 1.12 4.92
N ASP A 7 6.08 0.10 5.58
CA ASP A 7 7.44 -0.40 5.30
C ASP A 7 7.52 -1.06 3.91
N GLU A 8 6.39 -1.43 3.28
CA GLU A 8 6.35 -1.90 1.88
C GLU A 8 6.83 -0.85 0.88
N VAL A 9 6.98 0.43 1.27
CA VAL A 9 7.63 1.46 0.45
C VAL A 9 9.02 1.01 -0.04
N GLY A 10 9.75 0.24 0.76
CA GLY A 10 11.06 -0.30 0.36
C GLY A 10 10.98 -1.34 -0.76
N ASN A 11 9.79 -1.90 -1.01
CA ASN A 11 9.53 -2.81 -2.12
C ASN A 11 8.98 -2.08 -3.35
N TYR A 12 8.53 -0.82 -3.22
CA TYR A 12 7.88 -0.07 -4.29
C TYR A 12 8.91 0.67 -5.14
N VAL A 13 8.81 0.54 -6.47
CA VAL A 13 9.71 1.20 -7.42
C VAL A 13 9.06 2.45 -8.01
N ALA A 14 8.09 2.27 -8.91
CA ALA A 14 7.31 3.34 -9.57
C ALA A 14 6.17 2.70 -10.37
N ASN A 15 5.10 3.43 -10.66
CA ASN A 15 3.98 3.00 -11.50
C ASN A 15 3.43 1.60 -11.11
N GLY A 16 3.35 1.33 -9.81
CA GLY A 16 2.84 0.03 -9.30
C GLY A 16 3.82 -1.14 -9.44
N VAL A 17 5.05 -0.91 -9.91
CA VAL A 17 6.10 -1.92 -9.98
C VAL A 17 6.69 -2.19 -8.60
N ALA A 18 6.81 -3.46 -8.25
CA ALA A 18 7.52 -3.92 -7.07
C ALA A 18 8.92 -4.43 -7.42
N VAL A 19 9.83 -4.39 -6.46
CA VAL A 19 11.10 -5.12 -6.55
C VAL A 19 10.82 -6.63 -6.54
N LYS A 20 11.67 -7.39 -7.23
CA LYS A 20 11.58 -8.85 -7.26
C LYS A 20 12.26 -9.48 -6.04
N ASP A 21 11.75 -10.62 -5.58
CA ASP A 21 12.46 -11.49 -4.66
C ASP A 21 13.53 -12.35 -5.38
N GLN A 22 14.21 -13.21 -4.63
CA GLN A 22 15.27 -14.10 -5.14
C GLN A 22 14.76 -15.13 -6.17
N ASP A 23 13.45 -15.41 -6.18
CA ASP A 23 12.80 -16.36 -7.07
C ASP A 23 12.12 -15.65 -8.27
N GLY A 24 12.24 -14.32 -8.35
CA GLY A 24 11.69 -13.50 -9.43
C GLY A 24 10.24 -13.06 -9.25
N ASN A 25 9.64 -13.26 -8.06
CA ASN A 25 8.27 -12.83 -7.77
C ASN A 25 8.22 -11.38 -7.29
N ASP A 26 7.12 -10.69 -7.56
CA ASP A 26 6.89 -9.35 -7.01
C ASP A 26 6.74 -9.40 -5.49
N LYS A 27 7.47 -8.53 -4.80
CA LYS A 27 7.21 -8.28 -3.38
C LYS A 27 5.91 -7.51 -3.19
N ILE A 28 5.34 -7.61 -1.99
CA ILE A 28 4.07 -6.97 -1.65
C ILE A 28 4.27 -5.46 -1.53
N THR A 29 3.40 -4.70 -2.20
CA THR A 29 3.33 -3.23 -2.18
C THR A 29 1.91 -2.68 -1.97
N GLY A 30 0.89 -3.55 -2.07
CA GLY A 30 -0.50 -3.13 -2.15
C GLY A 30 -1.04 -2.44 -0.89
N HIS A 31 -0.47 -2.71 0.28
CA HIS A 31 -0.88 -1.98 1.48
C HIS A 31 -0.28 -0.58 1.49
N TYR A 32 1.01 -0.43 1.16
CA TYR A 32 1.63 0.89 1.04
C TYR A 32 0.89 1.77 0.03
N THR A 33 0.65 1.26 -1.19
CA THR A 33 0.02 2.06 -2.25
C THR A 33 -1.40 2.50 -1.89
N GLN A 34 -2.14 1.73 -1.08
CA GLN A 34 -3.43 2.15 -0.56
C GLN A 34 -3.29 3.20 0.56
N VAL A 35 -2.31 3.06 1.45
CA VAL A 35 -2.07 4.02 2.54
C VAL A 35 -1.74 5.42 2.02
N VAL A 36 -1.00 5.50 0.90
CA VAL A 36 -0.59 6.78 0.31
C VAL A 36 -1.42 7.20 -0.91
N TRP A 37 -2.53 6.51 -1.18
CA TRP A 37 -3.39 6.80 -2.33
C TRP A 37 -4.01 8.20 -2.20
N ILE A 38 -3.66 9.12 -3.08
CA ILE A 38 -4.00 10.54 -2.94
C ILE A 38 -5.51 10.84 -2.90
N ASP A 39 -6.33 10.01 -3.55
CA ASP A 39 -7.78 10.21 -3.58
C ASP A 39 -8.50 9.64 -2.34
N SER A 40 -7.85 8.79 -1.54
CA SER A 40 -8.48 8.18 -0.37
C SER A 40 -8.50 9.19 0.80
N ASP A 41 -9.69 9.67 1.15
CA ASP A 41 -9.90 10.72 2.17
C ASP A 41 -10.63 10.24 3.43
N ALA A 42 -11.19 9.03 3.39
CA ALA A 42 -11.88 8.38 4.49
C ALA A 42 -11.17 7.09 4.90
N LEU A 43 -11.05 6.88 6.22
CA LEU A 43 -10.41 5.72 6.83
C LEU A 43 -11.29 5.15 7.95
N GLY A 44 -11.53 3.85 7.92
CA GLY A 44 -12.17 3.12 9.02
C GLY A 44 -11.39 1.87 9.36
N CYS A 45 -10.95 1.72 10.62
CA CYS A 45 -10.16 0.57 11.06
C CYS A 45 -10.82 -0.16 12.23
N ALA A 46 -10.57 -1.46 12.31
CA ALA A 46 -10.97 -2.31 13.42
C ALA A 46 -9.80 -3.21 13.83
N VAL A 47 -9.69 -3.47 15.14
CA VAL A 47 -8.71 -4.39 15.70
C VAL A 47 -9.41 -5.45 16.53
N GLN A 48 -9.05 -6.72 16.31
CA GLN A 48 -9.58 -7.85 17.06
C GLN A 48 -8.45 -8.76 17.52
N LYS A 49 -8.48 -9.21 18.78
CA LYS A 49 -7.57 -10.23 19.28
C LYS A 49 -8.13 -11.62 18.94
N CYS A 50 -7.37 -12.42 18.20
CA CYS A 50 -7.67 -13.80 17.83
C CYS A 50 -6.51 -14.72 18.20
N SER A 51 -6.74 -15.73 19.04
CA SER A 51 -5.74 -16.77 19.39
C SER A 51 -4.36 -16.22 19.77
N GLY A 52 -4.31 -15.14 20.54
CA GLY A 52 -3.06 -14.52 21.01
C GLY A 52 -2.43 -13.50 20.05
N MET A 53 -2.96 -13.34 18.83
CA MET A 53 -2.53 -12.31 17.87
C MET A 53 -3.57 -11.21 17.74
N TYR A 54 -3.13 -10.01 17.33
CA TYR A 54 -4.04 -8.92 16.95
C TYR A 54 -4.16 -8.87 15.43
N ASN A 55 -5.41 -8.85 14.95
CA ASN A 55 -5.75 -8.62 13.56
C ASN A 55 -6.19 -7.17 13.40
N LEU A 56 -5.51 -6.40 12.56
CA LEU A 56 -5.88 -5.05 12.17
C LEU A 56 -6.44 -5.08 10.75
N VAL A 57 -7.63 -4.52 10.56
CA VAL A 57 -8.25 -4.30 9.26
C VAL A 57 -8.53 -2.82 9.12
N CYS A 58 -8.25 -2.26 7.93
CA CYS A 58 -8.60 -0.89 7.59
C CYS A 58 -9.25 -0.87 6.21
N ASN A 59 -10.36 -0.13 6.11
CA ASN A 59 -11.04 0.19 4.86
C ASN A 59 -10.78 1.65 4.50
N TYR A 60 -10.54 1.90 3.23
CA TYR A 60 -10.26 3.22 2.67
C TYR A 60 -11.37 3.61 1.71
N GLY A 61 -11.78 4.88 1.76
CA GLY A 61 -12.79 5.46 0.89
C GLY A 61 -12.30 6.78 0.31
N PRO A 62 -12.51 7.04 -0.99
CA PRO A 62 -12.60 6.07 -2.07
C PRO A 62 -11.48 5.01 -2.02
N PRO A 63 -11.70 3.78 -2.51
CA PRO A 63 -10.65 2.76 -2.56
C PRO A 63 -9.57 3.16 -3.57
N GLY A 64 -8.36 2.63 -3.39
CA GLY A 64 -7.22 2.85 -4.27
C GLY A 64 -6.80 1.60 -5.03
N ASN A 65 -5.52 1.54 -5.40
CA ASN A 65 -4.89 0.42 -6.11
C ASN A 65 -5.51 0.11 -7.48
N TYR A 66 -6.02 1.12 -8.17
CA TYR A 66 -6.48 0.99 -9.54
C TYR A 66 -5.29 0.88 -10.51
N GLY A 67 -5.28 -0.20 -11.30
CA GLY A 67 -4.28 -0.41 -12.34
C GLY A 67 -4.20 0.76 -13.31
N GLY A 68 -2.98 1.19 -13.63
CA GLY A 68 -2.72 2.32 -14.54
C GLY A 68 -2.83 3.71 -13.90
N GLN A 69 -3.16 3.82 -12.61
CA GLN A 69 -3.28 5.12 -11.92
C GLN A 69 -2.16 5.39 -10.90
N PHE A 70 -1.23 4.45 -10.70
CA PHE A 70 -0.20 4.59 -9.65
C PHE A 70 0.70 5.82 -9.81
N VAL A 71 1.00 6.24 -11.05
CA VAL A 71 1.80 7.44 -11.30
C VAL A 71 1.14 8.67 -10.68
N ASP A 72 -0.15 8.88 -10.99
CA ASP A 72 -0.87 10.06 -10.52
C ASP A 72 -1.29 9.97 -9.05
N LYS A 73 -1.42 8.74 -8.52
CA LYS A 73 -2.05 8.49 -7.22
C LYS A 73 -1.08 8.13 -6.10
N VAL A 74 0.14 7.71 -6.44
CA VAL A 74 1.20 7.31 -5.49
C VAL A 74 2.51 8.05 -5.76
N ASP A 75 2.89 8.24 -7.03
CA ASP A 75 4.18 8.85 -7.40
C ASP A 75 4.15 10.40 -7.44
N TYR A 76 3.03 11.02 -7.06
CA TYR A 76 2.78 12.46 -7.20
C TYR A 76 3.88 13.38 -6.63
N CYS A 77 4.64 12.91 -5.61
CA CYS A 77 5.74 13.66 -5.00
C CYS A 77 7.15 13.26 -5.47
N ASN A 78 7.30 12.26 -6.35
CA ASN A 78 8.60 11.69 -6.76
C ASN A 78 9.20 12.29 -8.05
N GLY A 79 8.65 13.39 -8.59
CA GLY A 79 9.40 14.43 -9.30
C GLY A 79 10.49 14.01 -10.31
N LYS A 80 10.29 12.94 -11.08
CA LYS A 80 11.06 12.68 -12.30
C LYS A 80 10.13 12.71 -13.50
N HIS A 81 9.84 13.93 -13.94
CA HIS A 81 9.74 14.27 -15.35
C HIS A 81 11.13 14.69 -15.84
#